data_AF-A0A9D6E5V3-F1
#
_entry.id   AF-A0A9D6E5V3-F1
#
_cell.length_a   1.000
_cell.length_b   1.000
_cell.length_c   1.000
_cell.angle_alpha   90.00
_cell.angle_beta   90.00
_cell.angle_gamma   90.00
#
_symmetry.space_group_name_H-M   'P 1'
#
loop_
_entity.id
_entity.type
_entity.pdbx_description
1 polymer ?
#
loop_
_entity_poly.entity_id
_entity_poly.type
_entity_poly.pdbx_seq_one_letter_code
_entity_poly.pdbx_strand_id
1 'polypeptide(L)'
;MGGQFANLTPEQQEAFRRGNIQPAPPEGTQFRWNWNTPILLSPHNPSIIYVGGNRFFKSYDRGTTWTMSGDLTKAIDRDARDIMGQKGALPRCGRERSGACILSKHDGVNAWGTVITIAESPLVPGVLWVGTDDGNVQVSRDGGATWTEVGKNVPGGTKEYYVSRVEASYFDPGTAYVSVDGHRHDDLRPYVWVTRDYGGTWTSIAGNLPAYGNVNTIRQDPRSKSLLYLGTEFAFYASLDEGKSWQRFMTNLPGTRFDDVLVHPRDNDLVLSTHGRSIWILDDVTPLQQLTAEILAQDAHLFEPRSAVLWKNDPTRSRSVAGSKNFRGENAPDGAAIGYYLKAAASGDVKITIANAATGEVFWNLDGTKEQGLNRVQWNLRGNPPPRQAGQAGGGAGGGFGGQQQGPLARPGLYKVTLTVGGRDYTRMAEVEEDRWLTER
;
A
#
# COMPACT_ATOMS: atom_id res chain seq x y z
N MET A 1 -12.02 8.09 16.41
CA MET A 1 -12.00 6.80 17.15
C MET A 1 -12.51 7.01 18.58
N GLY A 2 -13.82 7.19 18.78
CA GLY A 2 -14.36 7.59 20.10
C GLY A 2 -15.63 6.87 20.55
N GLY A 3 -16.08 5.83 19.84
CA GLY A 3 -17.37 5.19 20.12
C GLY A 3 -17.29 3.87 20.90
N GLN A 4 -16.16 3.15 20.87
CA GLN A 4 -16.07 1.79 21.44
C GLN A 4 -15.43 1.73 22.84
N PHE A 5 -14.78 2.79 23.31
CA PHE A 5 -14.19 2.83 24.65
C PHE A 5 -15.19 3.15 25.76
N ALA A 6 -16.32 3.78 25.44
CA ALA A 6 -17.31 4.22 26.43
C ALA A 6 -18.16 3.08 27.03
N ASN A 7 -18.21 1.92 26.36
CA ASN A 7 -19.03 0.77 26.78
C ASN A 7 -18.24 -0.26 27.63
N LEU A 8 -16.97 0.00 27.92
CA LEU A 8 -16.16 -0.85 28.78
C LEU A 8 -16.29 -0.39 30.22
N THR A 9 -16.40 -1.32 31.16
CA THR A 9 -16.37 -1.00 32.60
C THR A 9 -15.02 -0.37 32.97
N PRO A 10 -14.94 0.43 34.05
CA PRO A 10 -13.68 0.99 34.51
C PRO A 10 -12.57 -0.05 34.68
N GLU A 11 -12.91 -1.26 35.15
CA GLU A 11 -11.99 -2.40 35.27
C GLU A 11 -11.53 -2.96 33.93
N GLN A 12 -12.40 -3.04 32.91
CA GLN A 12 -12.02 -3.43 31.55
C GLN A 12 -11.13 -2.38 30.89
N GLN A 13 -11.43 -1.10 31.08
CA GLN A 13 -10.59 0.00 30.63
C GLN A 13 -9.23 0.01 31.35
N GLU A 14 -9.20 -0.38 32.62
CA GLU A 14 -7.99 -0.45 33.43
C GLU A 14 -7.14 -1.69 33.09
N ALA A 15 -7.75 -2.85 32.85
CA ALA A 15 -7.09 -4.04 32.33
C ALA A 15 -6.53 -3.80 30.92
N PHE A 16 -7.26 -3.10 30.05
CA PHE A 16 -6.75 -2.67 28.74
C PHE A 16 -5.61 -1.65 28.86
N ARG A 17 -5.67 -0.74 29.84
CA ARG A 17 -4.60 0.24 30.12
C ARG A 17 -3.36 -0.38 30.76
N ARG A 18 -3.50 -1.49 31.50
CA ARG A 18 -2.41 -2.16 32.24
C ARG A 18 -1.88 -3.42 31.55
N GLY A 19 -2.65 -4.01 30.65
CA GLY A 19 -2.32 -5.28 30.00
C GLY A 19 -1.29 -5.11 28.89
N ASN A 20 -0.07 -5.53 29.15
CA ASN A 20 0.88 -5.79 28.07
C ASN A 20 0.37 -7.03 27.32
N ILE A 21 -0.17 -6.88 26.10
CA ILE A 21 -0.75 -7.97 25.27
C ILE A 21 0.31 -8.94 24.71
N GLN A 22 1.50 -8.96 25.30
CA GLN A 22 2.63 -9.77 24.84
C GLN A 22 2.40 -11.24 25.21
N PRO A 23 2.61 -12.20 24.28
CA PRO A 23 2.60 -13.62 24.61
C PRO A 23 3.62 -13.92 25.71
N ALA A 24 3.16 -14.42 26.85
CA ALA A 24 4.06 -14.85 27.93
C ALA A 24 4.63 -16.24 27.62
N PRO A 25 5.97 -16.43 27.69
CA PRO A 25 6.56 -17.74 27.44
C PRO A 25 6.18 -18.74 28.54
N PRO A 26 5.89 -20.00 28.20
CA PRO A 26 5.94 -21.09 29.17
C PRO A 26 7.32 -21.14 29.82
N GLU A 27 7.39 -21.61 31.07
CA GLU A 27 8.63 -21.72 31.82
C GLU A 27 9.71 -22.47 31.01
N GLY A 28 10.92 -21.91 30.94
CA GLY A 28 12.04 -22.46 30.17
C GLY A 28 12.04 -22.18 28.65
N THR A 29 11.03 -21.48 28.11
CA THR A 29 11.00 -21.12 26.68
C THR A 29 11.52 -19.70 26.44
N GLN A 30 12.56 -19.55 25.62
CA GLN A 30 13.03 -18.23 25.20
C GLN A 30 12.39 -17.84 23.85
N PHE A 31 11.78 -16.66 23.81
CA PHE A 31 11.27 -16.06 22.58
C PHE A 31 12.27 -15.04 22.04
N ARG A 32 12.47 -15.08 20.71
CA ARG A 32 13.21 -14.07 19.97
C ARG A 32 12.21 -13.18 19.25
N TRP A 33 12.42 -11.87 19.34
CA TRP A 33 11.55 -10.86 18.74
C TRP A 33 12.37 -9.96 17.84
N ASN A 34 11.80 -9.58 16.70
CA ASN A 34 12.38 -8.54 15.88
C ASN A 34 12.10 -7.16 16.51
N TRP A 35 12.98 -6.18 16.29
CA TRP A 35 12.70 -4.79 16.68
C TRP A 35 11.41 -4.28 16.03
N ASN A 36 11.22 -4.61 14.75
CA ASN A 36 10.00 -4.35 13.99
C ASN A 36 9.20 -5.65 13.87
N THR A 37 8.65 -6.12 14.99
CA THR A 37 7.86 -7.36 15.04
C THR A 37 6.61 -7.25 14.14
N PRO A 38 6.38 -8.20 13.22
CA PRO A 38 5.19 -8.19 12.36
C PRO A 38 3.95 -8.54 13.17
N ILE A 39 2.90 -7.74 12.99
CA ILE A 39 1.58 -7.93 13.57
C ILE A 39 0.55 -7.84 12.44
N LEU A 40 -0.37 -8.80 12.38
CA LEU A 40 -1.42 -8.85 11.36
C LEU A 40 -2.78 -9.07 12.03
N LEU A 41 -3.78 -8.28 11.66
CA LEU A 41 -5.18 -8.58 11.94
C LEU A 41 -5.72 -9.48 10.83
N SER A 42 -6.49 -10.50 11.18
CA SER A 42 -7.11 -11.35 10.17
C SER A 42 -8.07 -10.52 9.30
N PRO A 43 -7.99 -10.61 7.95
CA PRO A 43 -8.98 -10.01 7.05
C PRO A 43 -10.39 -10.62 7.21
N HIS A 44 -10.49 -11.81 7.82
CA HIS A 44 -11.75 -12.53 8.01
C HIS A 44 -12.42 -12.24 9.35
N ASN A 45 -11.63 -11.96 10.38
CA ASN A 45 -12.15 -11.68 11.71
C ASN A 45 -11.23 -10.70 12.47
N PRO A 46 -11.65 -9.44 12.68
CA PRO A 46 -10.80 -8.43 13.33
C PRO A 46 -10.53 -8.69 14.82
N SER A 47 -11.14 -9.71 15.42
CA SER A 47 -10.78 -10.17 16.77
C SER A 47 -9.55 -11.10 16.78
N ILE A 48 -9.15 -11.64 15.63
CA ILE A 48 -7.98 -12.50 15.51
C ILE A 48 -6.74 -11.66 15.20
N ILE A 49 -5.68 -11.87 16.01
CA ILE A 49 -4.38 -11.19 15.87
C ILE A 49 -3.29 -12.25 15.71
N TYR A 50 -2.41 -12.02 14.73
CA TYR A 50 -1.19 -12.80 14.53
C TYR A 50 0.04 -11.96 14.83
N VAL A 51 1.05 -12.58 15.45
CA VAL A 51 2.32 -11.94 15.79
C VAL A 51 3.47 -12.89 15.49
N GLY A 52 4.57 -12.37 14.93
CA GLY A 52 5.74 -13.16 14.54
C GLY A 52 6.96 -12.89 15.43
N GLY A 53 7.41 -13.90 16.18
CA GLY A 53 8.73 -13.94 16.80
C GLY A 53 9.61 -14.96 16.08
N ASN A 54 10.43 -15.72 16.79
CA ASN A 54 10.93 -17.00 16.24
C ASN A 54 9.82 -18.03 16.06
N ARG A 55 8.68 -17.82 16.70
CA ARG A 55 7.46 -18.64 16.60
C ARG A 55 6.33 -17.78 16.04
N PHE A 56 5.31 -18.44 15.50
CA PHE A 56 4.05 -17.81 15.17
C PHE A 56 3.13 -17.82 16.38
N PHE A 57 2.56 -16.66 16.70
CA PHE A 57 1.61 -16.48 17.79
C PHE A 57 0.26 -16.07 17.23
N LYS A 58 -0.81 -16.65 17.76
CA LYS A 58 -2.19 -16.37 17.36
C LYS A 58 -3.07 -16.18 18.58
N SER A 59 -3.82 -15.09 18.57
CA SER A 59 -4.88 -14.79 19.53
C SER A 59 -6.22 -14.73 18.81
N TYR A 60 -7.27 -15.28 19.43
CA TYR A 60 -8.66 -15.21 18.93
C TYR A 60 -9.49 -14.11 19.61
N ASP A 61 -8.93 -13.45 20.61
CA ASP A 61 -9.61 -12.58 21.56
C ASP A 61 -8.83 -11.27 21.77
N ARG A 62 -8.31 -10.72 20.67
CA ARG A 62 -7.64 -9.42 20.59
C ARG A 62 -6.41 -9.29 21.51
N GLY A 63 -5.69 -10.39 21.69
CA GLY A 63 -4.45 -10.45 22.45
C GLY A 63 -4.61 -10.84 23.93
N THR A 64 -5.80 -11.31 24.34
CA THR A 64 -6.04 -11.75 25.73
C THR A 64 -5.41 -13.11 26.01
N THR A 65 -5.59 -14.07 25.10
CA THR A 65 -4.97 -15.40 25.13
C THR A 65 -4.24 -15.70 23.84
N TRP A 66 -3.22 -16.57 23.93
CA TRP A 66 -2.32 -16.87 22.82
C TRP A 66 -2.09 -18.36 22.66
N THR A 67 -2.03 -18.78 21.41
CA THR A 67 -1.48 -20.08 20.96
C THR A 67 -0.17 -19.83 20.23
N MET A 68 0.74 -20.80 20.24
CA MET A 68 2.03 -20.67 19.56
C MET A 68 2.43 -21.92 18.78
N SER A 69 3.20 -21.72 17.71
CA SER A 69 3.82 -22.81 16.94
C SER A 69 5.16 -23.28 17.54
N GLY A 70 5.79 -24.25 16.88
CA GLY A 70 7.24 -24.50 16.96
C GLY A 70 8.08 -23.29 16.51
N ASP A 71 9.41 -23.39 16.66
CA ASP A 71 10.32 -22.41 16.05
C ASP A 71 10.22 -22.52 14.52
N LEU A 72 9.89 -21.41 13.85
CA LEU A 72 9.68 -21.35 12.41
C LEU A 72 10.91 -20.83 11.65
N THR A 73 12.01 -20.61 12.35
CA THR A 73 13.25 -20.07 11.78
C THR A 73 14.21 -21.20 11.43
N LYS A 74 15.35 -20.89 10.83
CA LYS A 74 16.45 -21.86 10.66
C LYS A 74 17.22 -22.10 11.96
N ALA A 75 16.86 -21.38 13.04
CA ALA A 75 17.46 -21.49 14.38
C ALA A 75 18.99 -21.37 14.37
N ILE A 76 19.51 -20.48 13.52
CA ILE A 76 20.95 -20.33 13.33
C ILE A 76 21.56 -19.55 14.50
N ASP A 77 22.59 -20.13 15.10
CA ASP A 77 23.35 -19.46 16.16
C ASP A 77 24.25 -18.36 15.57
N ARG A 78 23.92 -17.10 15.89
CA ARG A 78 24.70 -15.92 15.50
C ARG A 78 26.05 -15.85 16.21
N ASP A 79 26.16 -16.35 17.44
CA ASP A 79 27.37 -16.26 18.25
C ASP A 79 28.42 -17.28 17.86
N ALA A 80 28.00 -18.39 17.26
CA ALA A 80 28.88 -19.36 16.63
C ALA A 80 29.55 -18.83 15.35
N ARG A 81 29.09 -17.70 14.80
CA ARG A 81 29.63 -17.15 13.56
C ARG A 81 30.95 -16.44 13.79
N ASP A 82 31.82 -16.63 12.80
CA ASP A 82 33.01 -15.83 12.62
C ASP A 82 32.65 -14.59 11.79
N ILE A 83 32.85 -13.40 12.37
CA ILE A 83 32.67 -12.12 11.71
C ILE A 83 34.03 -11.42 11.75
N MET A 84 34.66 -11.27 10.58
CA MET A 84 35.96 -10.61 10.43
C MET A 84 37.08 -11.23 11.30
N GLY A 85 37.11 -12.56 11.43
CA GLY A 85 38.07 -13.28 12.27
C GLY A 85 37.73 -13.27 13.77
N GLN A 86 36.56 -12.73 14.14
CA GLN A 86 36.10 -12.63 15.52
C GLN A 86 34.90 -13.55 15.72
N LYS A 87 35.02 -14.52 16.63
CA LYS A 87 33.87 -15.32 17.06
C LYS A 87 32.99 -14.50 17.99
N GLY A 88 31.68 -14.51 17.74
CA GLY A 88 30.68 -13.86 18.60
C GLY A 88 30.54 -14.46 20.01
N ALA A 89 31.30 -15.51 20.34
CA ALA A 89 31.21 -16.25 21.60
C ALA A 89 31.53 -15.42 22.85
N LEU A 90 32.28 -14.30 22.72
CA LEU A 90 32.55 -13.43 23.87
C LEU A 90 31.28 -12.66 24.30
N PRO A 91 31.08 -12.42 25.61
CA PRO A 91 29.93 -11.67 26.10
C PRO A 91 30.02 -10.18 25.72
N ARG A 92 28.88 -9.47 25.79
CA ARG A 92 28.88 -8.01 25.71
C ARG A 92 29.67 -7.45 26.91
N CYS A 93 30.49 -6.43 26.68
CA CYS A 93 31.21 -5.79 27.77
C CYS A 93 30.23 -5.22 28.81
N GLY A 94 30.47 -5.57 30.07
CA GLY A 94 29.82 -4.94 31.21
C GLY A 94 30.27 -3.49 31.39
N ARG A 95 29.69 -2.80 32.38
CA ARG A 95 29.95 -1.37 32.65
C ARG A 95 31.44 -1.04 32.82
N GLU A 96 32.19 -1.95 33.43
CA GLU A 96 33.62 -1.79 33.74
C GLU A 96 34.54 -2.03 32.55
N ARG A 97 34.03 -2.55 31.42
CA ARG A 97 34.76 -2.83 30.18
C ARG A 97 36.09 -3.60 30.42
N SER A 98 36.08 -4.52 31.38
CA SER A 98 37.21 -5.37 31.75
C SER A 98 37.02 -6.81 31.26
N GLY A 99 38.12 -7.50 30.96
CA GLY A 99 38.12 -8.88 30.45
C GLY A 99 37.92 -9.01 28.94
N ALA A 100 37.89 -10.26 28.45
CA ALA A 100 37.61 -10.55 27.05
C ALA A 100 36.11 -10.40 26.77
N CYS A 101 35.73 -9.29 26.13
CA CYS A 101 34.34 -8.96 25.84
C CYS A 101 34.21 -8.14 24.55
N ILE A 102 33.00 -8.04 24.02
CA ILE A 102 32.68 -7.26 22.81
C ILE A 102 31.89 -6.01 23.23
N LEU A 103 32.43 -4.81 22.95
CA LEU A 103 31.85 -3.54 23.39
C LEU A 103 30.40 -3.33 22.90
N SER A 104 30.15 -3.66 21.64
CA SER A 104 28.85 -3.50 20.98
C SER A 104 28.34 -4.83 20.42
N LYS A 105 28.35 -5.88 21.23
CA LYS A 105 27.81 -7.18 20.80
C LYS A 105 26.38 -6.98 20.27
N HIS A 106 26.18 -7.38 19.01
CA HIS A 106 24.94 -7.30 18.24
C HIS A 106 24.37 -5.90 17.94
N ASP A 107 25.06 -4.82 18.29
CA ASP A 107 24.73 -3.39 18.07
C ASP A 107 23.29 -3.09 17.59
N GLY A 108 22.35 -2.95 18.54
CA GLY A 108 20.96 -2.57 18.26
C GLY A 108 20.05 -3.66 17.69
N VAL A 109 20.60 -4.80 17.23
CA VAL A 109 19.82 -5.95 16.73
C VAL A 109 19.71 -7.00 17.83
N ASN A 110 18.60 -6.96 18.57
CA ASN A 110 18.40 -7.78 19.77
C ASN A 110 18.32 -9.30 19.50
N ALA A 111 17.90 -9.72 18.30
CA ALA A 111 17.80 -11.13 17.92
C ALA A 111 17.92 -11.32 16.40
N TRP A 112 18.26 -12.55 15.99
CA TRP A 112 18.24 -13.04 14.61
C TRP A 112 17.55 -14.41 14.58
N GLY A 113 17.02 -14.81 13.43
CA GLY A 113 16.10 -15.93 13.34
C GLY A 113 14.76 -15.53 13.95
N THR A 114 14.09 -14.59 13.31
CA THR A 114 12.77 -14.06 13.65
C THR A 114 11.89 -13.91 12.41
N VAL A 115 10.59 -14.14 12.56
CA VAL A 115 9.57 -13.83 11.55
C VAL A 115 9.50 -12.32 11.40
N ILE A 116 9.55 -11.84 10.16
CA ILE A 116 9.53 -10.41 9.81
C ILE A 116 8.40 -10.03 8.86
N THR A 117 7.69 -11.01 8.30
CA THR A 117 6.50 -10.79 7.49
C THR A 117 5.50 -11.94 7.71
N ILE A 118 4.21 -11.60 7.74
CA ILE A 118 3.08 -12.52 7.89
C ILE A 118 2.05 -12.14 6.82
N ALA A 119 1.47 -13.14 6.16
CA ALA A 119 0.30 -12.95 5.30
C ALA A 119 -0.75 -14.02 5.61
N GLU A 120 -2.01 -13.61 5.78
CA GLU A 120 -3.17 -14.52 5.72
C GLU A 120 -3.81 -14.38 4.34
N SER A 121 -4.23 -15.50 3.76
CA SER A 121 -4.99 -15.48 2.52
C SER A 121 -6.26 -14.64 2.70
N PRO A 122 -6.52 -13.64 1.86
CA PRO A 122 -7.78 -12.89 1.89
C PRO A 122 -8.97 -13.73 1.40
N LEU A 123 -8.73 -14.91 0.81
CA LEU A 123 -9.74 -15.81 0.27
C LEU A 123 -10.12 -16.95 1.23
N VAL A 124 -9.13 -17.50 1.95
CA VAL A 124 -9.32 -18.69 2.79
C VAL A 124 -8.77 -18.43 4.19
N PRO A 125 -9.63 -18.34 5.23
CA PRO A 125 -9.18 -18.22 6.61
C PRO A 125 -8.23 -19.36 6.98
N GLY A 126 -7.15 -19.03 7.69
CA GLY A 126 -6.19 -20.01 8.18
C GLY A 126 -5.17 -20.54 7.18
N VAL A 127 -5.21 -20.09 5.91
CA VAL A 127 -4.03 -20.21 5.02
C VAL A 127 -3.09 -19.06 5.36
N LEU A 128 -1.96 -19.38 5.99
CA LEU A 128 -1.02 -18.43 6.56
C LEU A 128 0.37 -18.64 5.98
N TRP A 129 1.08 -17.55 5.77
CA TRP A 129 2.45 -17.53 5.31
C TRP A 129 3.32 -16.71 6.24
N VAL A 130 4.56 -17.14 6.43
CA VAL A 130 5.57 -16.39 7.16
C VAL A 130 6.89 -16.35 6.41
N GLY A 131 7.58 -15.23 6.52
CA GLY A 131 8.96 -15.05 6.07
C GLY A 131 9.85 -14.57 7.22
N THR A 132 11.08 -15.06 7.28
CA THR A 132 12.03 -14.76 8.38
C THR A 132 13.26 -13.98 7.91
N ASP A 133 13.96 -13.36 8.86
CA ASP A 133 15.22 -12.64 8.63
C ASP A 133 16.45 -13.54 8.41
N ASP A 134 16.31 -14.86 8.61
CA ASP A 134 17.29 -15.89 8.27
C ASP A 134 16.93 -16.68 6.99
N GLY A 135 15.94 -16.19 6.24
CA GLY A 135 15.62 -16.68 4.92
C GLY A 135 14.80 -17.96 4.89
N ASN A 136 13.91 -18.15 5.86
CA ASN A 136 12.92 -19.21 5.83
C ASN A 136 11.57 -18.67 5.31
N VAL A 137 10.87 -19.49 4.52
CA VAL A 137 9.49 -19.24 4.10
C VAL A 137 8.69 -20.47 4.48
N GLN A 138 7.62 -20.28 5.27
CA GLN A 138 6.74 -21.36 5.66
C GLN A 138 5.28 -21.04 5.36
N VAL A 139 4.51 -22.10 5.09
CA VAL A 139 3.06 -22.03 4.89
C VAL A 139 2.35 -22.94 5.88
N SER A 140 1.21 -22.48 6.38
CA SER A 140 0.23 -23.27 7.10
C SER A 140 -1.10 -23.22 6.35
N ARG A 141 -1.83 -24.34 6.37
CA ARG A 141 -3.16 -24.45 5.74
C ARG A 141 -4.25 -24.88 6.75
N ASP A 142 -3.90 -24.92 8.03
CA ASP A 142 -4.75 -25.36 9.13
C ASP A 142 -4.81 -24.32 10.28
N GLY A 143 -4.67 -23.04 9.92
CA GLY A 143 -4.74 -21.95 10.88
C GLY A 143 -3.50 -21.82 11.76
N GLY A 144 -2.34 -22.31 11.32
CA GLY A 144 -1.08 -22.19 12.04
C GLY A 144 -0.81 -23.32 13.03
N ALA A 145 -1.56 -24.42 12.96
CA ALA A 145 -1.34 -25.60 13.80
C ALA A 145 -0.14 -26.41 13.30
N THR A 146 -0.03 -26.61 11.98
CA THR A 146 1.14 -27.20 11.33
C THR A 146 1.71 -26.26 10.27
N TRP A 147 3.03 -26.34 10.07
CA TRP A 147 3.78 -25.48 9.16
C TRP A 147 4.67 -26.33 8.26
N THR A 148 4.71 -25.98 6.98
CA THR A 148 5.57 -26.61 5.98
C THR A 148 6.59 -25.59 5.49
N GLU A 149 7.87 -25.94 5.60
CA GLU A 149 8.98 -25.14 5.08
C GLU A 149 9.09 -25.31 3.56
N VAL A 150 8.88 -24.20 2.84
CA VAL A 150 8.78 -24.14 1.38
C VAL A 150 9.83 -23.23 0.74
N GLY A 151 10.59 -22.48 1.54
CA GLY A 151 11.70 -21.63 1.08
C GLY A 151 12.82 -22.42 0.38
N LYS A 152 13.11 -23.66 0.82
CA LYS A 152 14.04 -24.56 0.13
C LYS A 152 13.69 -24.89 -1.33
N ASN A 153 12.42 -24.74 -1.72
CA ASN A 153 11.97 -25.04 -3.08
C ASN A 153 12.22 -23.86 -4.05
N VAL A 154 12.60 -22.69 -3.55
CA VAL A 154 12.99 -21.55 -4.40
C VAL A 154 14.26 -21.94 -5.18
N PRO A 155 14.33 -21.73 -6.51
CA PRO A 155 15.54 -21.99 -7.28
C PRO A 155 16.77 -21.26 -6.72
N GLY A 156 17.82 -22.02 -6.38
CA GLY A 156 19.01 -21.50 -5.69
C GLY A 156 18.86 -21.39 -4.17
N GLY A 157 17.70 -21.74 -3.63
CA GLY A 157 17.31 -21.70 -2.23
C GLY A 157 17.07 -20.28 -1.72
N THR A 158 16.19 -20.14 -0.73
CA THR A 158 16.27 -18.98 0.17
C THR A 158 17.52 -19.18 1.04
N LYS A 159 18.63 -18.56 0.64
CA LYS A 159 19.86 -18.43 1.44
C LYS A 159 19.54 -17.83 2.83
N GLU A 160 20.53 -17.42 3.59
CA GLU A 160 20.31 -16.62 4.81
C GLU A 160 19.87 -15.17 4.49
N TYR A 161 19.22 -14.97 3.35
CA TYR A 161 18.75 -13.68 2.87
C TYR A 161 17.43 -13.31 3.54
N TYR A 162 17.20 -12.03 3.69
CA TYR A 162 16.04 -11.51 4.40
C TYR A 162 14.78 -11.66 3.53
N VAL A 163 13.74 -12.37 4.00
CA VAL A 163 12.48 -12.51 3.23
C VAL A 163 11.64 -11.23 3.36
N SER A 164 11.96 -10.21 2.58
CA SER A 164 11.42 -8.86 2.77
C SER A 164 9.89 -8.75 2.73
N ARG A 165 9.21 -9.60 1.96
CA ARG A 165 7.74 -9.68 1.96
C ARG A 165 7.25 -11.06 1.53
N VAL A 166 6.17 -11.52 2.17
CA VAL A 166 5.29 -12.55 1.63
C VAL A 166 3.90 -11.93 1.46
N GLU A 167 3.29 -12.14 0.31
CA GLU A 167 1.95 -11.64 -0.04
C GLU A 167 1.10 -12.81 -0.54
N ALA A 168 -0.01 -13.09 0.16
CA ALA A 168 -0.98 -14.09 -0.28
C ALA A 168 -1.90 -13.49 -1.34
N SER A 169 -2.21 -14.25 -2.40
CA SER A 169 -2.99 -13.71 -3.52
C SER A 169 -4.44 -13.41 -3.16
N TYR A 170 -4.97 -12.33 -3.76
CA TYR A 170 -6.38 -11.96 -3.73
C TYR A 170 -7.26 -12.78 -4.68
N PHE A 171 -6.68 -13.61 -5.54
CA PHE A 171 -7.42 -14.29 -6.62
C PHE A 171 -7.24 -15.81 -6.66
N ASP A 172 -6.25 -16.36 -5.95
CA ASP A 172 -6.01 -17.79 -5.90
C ASP A 172 -5.40 -18.22 -4.55
N PRO A 173 -6.00 -19.16 -3.81
CA PRO A 173 -5.54 -19.50 -2.46
C PRO A 173 -4.20 -20.25 -2.43
N GLY A 174 -3.80 -20.90 -3.53
CA GLY A 174 -2.50 -21.56 -3.68
C GLY A 174 -1.37 -20.63 -4.10
N THR A 175 -1.72 -19.39 -4.45
CA THR A 175 -0.79 -18.39 -4.97
C THR A 175 -0.26 -17.48 -3.89
N ALA A 176 1.06 -17.30 -3.85
CA ALA A 176 1.72 -16.31 -3.03
C ALA A 176 2.92 -15.71 -3.78
N TYR A 177 3.22 -14.45 -3.49
CA TYR A 177 4.38 -13.73 -4.00
C TYR A 177 5.37 -13.53 -2.86
N VAL A 178 6.65 -13.70 -3.14
CA VAL A 178 7.73 -13.54 -2.16
C VAL A 178 8.83 -12.68 -2.74
N SER A 179 9.24 -11.66 -1.98
CA SER A 179 10.47 -10.92 -2.25
C SER A 179 11.55 -11.27 -1.25
N VAL A 180 12.79 -11.36 -1.73
CA VAL A 180 13.97 -11.69 -0.95
C VAL A 180 15.02 -10.60 -1.14
N ASP A 181 15.69 -10.27 -0.05
CA ASP A 181 16.63 -9.18 0.04
C ASP A 181 18.02 -9.70 0.48
N GLY A 182 18.95 -9.65 -0.47
CA GLY A 182 20.32 -10.13 -0.31
C GLY A 182 21.34 -9.06 0.09
N HIS A 183 20.95 -7.77 0.25
CA HIS A 183 21.94 -6.68 0.36
C HIS A 183 22.89 -6.83 1.56
N ARG A 184 22.43 -7.47 2.65
CA ARG A 184 23.25 -7.75 3.84
C ARG A 184 24.36 -8.77 3.60
N HIS A 185 24.35 -9.41 2.44
CA HIS A 185 25.31 -10.40 1.97
C HIS A 185 26.01 -9.95 0.67
N ASP A 186 26.03 -8.64 0.40
CA ASP A 186 26.63 -8.06 -0.81
C ASP A 186 26.00 -8.56 -2.12
N ASP A 187 24.73 -8.98 -2.07
CA ASP A 187 23.96 -9.38 -3.26
C ASP A 187 22.79 -8.44 -3.48
N LEU A 188 22.98 -7.47 -4.39
CA LEU A 188 22.02 -6.41 -4.67
C LEU A 188 21.01 -6.78 -5.76
N ARG A 189 20.97 -8.04 -6.22
CA ARG A 189 20.05 -8.47 -7.28
C ARG A 189 18.60 -8.47 -6.79
N PRO A 190 17.62 -8.13 -7.65
CA PRO A 190 16.21 -8.21 -7.28
C PRO A 190 15.71 -9.65 -7.31
N TYR A 191 15.36 -10.20 -6.15
CA TYR A 191 14.75 -11.53 -6.04
C TYR A 191 13.26 -11.42 -5.75
N VAL A 192 12.45 -11.81 -6.72
CA VAL A 192 10.99 -11.85 -6.62
C VAL A 192 10.49 -13.15 -7.24
N TRP A 193 9.62 -13.85 -6.51
CA TRP A 193 9.14 -15.17 -6.85
C TRP A 193 7.63 -15.26 -6.71
N VAL A 194 7.01 -16.13 -7.50
CA VAL A 194 5.62 -16.53 -7.35
C VAL A 194 5.54 -18.05 -7.21
N THR A 195 4.68 -18.52 -6.31
CA THR A 195 4.21 -19.90 -6.24
C THR A 195 2.75 -19.96 -6.64
N ARG A 196 2.29 -21.09 -7.15
CA ARG A 196 0.87 -21.38 -7.45
C ARG A 196 0.32 -22.64 -6.77
N ASP A 197 1.14 -23.31 -5.96
CA ASP A 197 0.87 -24.61 -5.37
C ASP A 197 1.25 -24.68 -3.89
N TYR A 198 1.03 -23.58 -3.16
CA TYR A 198 1.40 -23.45 -1.74
C TYR A 198 2.90 -23.64 -1.46
N GLY A 199 3.77 -23.22 -2.38
CA GLY A 199 5.22 -23.20 -2.23
C GLY A 199 5.89 -24.50 -2.64
N GLY A 200 5.16 -25.41 -3.31
CA GLY A 200 5.72 -26.60 -3.91
C GLY A 200 6.72 -26.26 -5.01
N THR A 201 6.39 -25.27 -5.84
CA THR A 201 7.25 -24.76 -6.91
C THR A 201 7.25 -23.23 -6.95
N TRP A 202 8.39 -22.66 -7.35
CA TRP A 202 8.59 -21.22 -7.44
C TRP A 202 9.09 -20.82 -8.82
N THR A 203 8.52 -19.76 -9.37
CA THR A 203 8.94 -19.15 -10.63
C THR A 203 9.42 -17.73 -10.38
N SER A 204 10.58 -17.37 -10.94
CA SER A 204 11.07 -15.99 -10.84
C SER A 204 10.17 -15.07 -11.67
N ILE A 205 9.80 -13.94 -11.06
CA ILE A 205 9.10 -12.85 -11.74
C ILE A 205 9.94 -11.58 -11.74
N ALA A 206 11.28 -11.71 -11.73
CA ALA A 206 12.17 -10.57 -11.84
C ALA A 206 12.12 -9.92 -13.24
N GLY A 207 11.77 -10.71 -14.27
CA GLY A 207 11.53 -10.21 -15.64
C GLY A 207 12.67 -9.35 -16.18
N ASN A 208 12.33 -8.11 -16.54
CA ASN A 208 13.24 -7.08 -17.06
C ASN A 208 13.75 -6.09 -15.99
N LEU A 209 13.62 -6.40 -14.69
CA LEU A 209 14.18 -5.53 -13.64
C LEU A 209 15.70 -5.36 -13.83
N PRO A 210 16.26 -4.21 -13.44
CA PRO A 210 17.71 -4.01 -13.48
C PRO A 210 18.46 -5.08 -12.68
N ALA A 211 19.71 -5.38 -13.05
CA ALA A 211 20.53 -6.37 -12.36
C ALA A 211 20.91 -6.00 -10.91
N TYR A 212 20.54 -4.80 -10.46
CA TYR A 212 20.78 -4.28 -9.12
C TYR A 212 19.55 -3.51 -8.61
N GLY A 213 19.40 -3.41 -7.29
CA GLY A 213 18.25 -2.81 -6.62
C GLY A 213 17.45 -3.89 -5.91
N ASN A 214 17.92 -4.28 -4.71
CA ASN A 214 17.25 -5.26 -3.86
C ASN A 214 15.78 -4.88 -3.61
N VAL A 215 14.95 -5.90 -3.40
CA VAL A 215 13.50 -5.75 -3.27
C VAL A 215 13.10 -5.70 -1.81
N ASN A 216 12.32 -4.68 -1.47
CA ASN A 216 11.83 -4.44 -0.11
C ASN A 216 10.37 -4.89 0.07
N THR A 217 9.56 -4.82 -1.00
CA THR A 217 8.16 -5.24 -0.96
C THR A 217 7.65 -5.67 -2.32
N ILE A 218 6.70 -6.62 -2.32
CA ILE A 218 5.88 -7.05 -3.46
C ILE A 218 4.43 -7.10 -2.99
N ARG A 219 3.51 -6.50 -3.75
CA ARG A 219 2.07 -6.56 -3.48
C ARG A 219 1.29 -6.84 -4.74
N GLN A 220 0.22 -7.62 -4.61
CA GLN A 220 -0.77 -7.78 -5.67
C GLN A 220 -1.89 -6.77 -5.49
N ASP A 221 -2.35 -6.17 -6.58
CA ASP A 221 -3.52 -5.32 -6.54
C ASP A 221 -4.78 -6.14 -6.19
N PRO A 222 -5.62 -5.71 -5.22
CA PRO A 222 -6.76 -6.50 -4.78
C PRO A 222 -7.92 -6.56 -5.79
N ARG A 223 -7.90 -5.74 -6.86
CA ARG A 223 -8.96 -5.66 -7.87
C ARG A 223 -8.48 -6.04 -9.28
N SER A 224 -7.17 -6.15 -9.50
CA SER A 224 -6.59 -6.60 -10.77
C SER A 224 -5.55 -7.71 -10.59
N LYS A 225 -5.88 -8.92 -11.08
CA LYS A 225 -5.03 -10.11 -10.92
C LYS A 225 -3.63 -9.97 -11.52
N SER A 226 -3.51 -9.26 -12.64
CA SER A 226 -2.24 -9.11 -13.36
C SER A 226 -1.42 -7.92 -12.88
N LEU A 227 -2.00 -7.03 -12.06
CA LEU A 227 -1.35 -5.82 -11.58
C LEU A 227 -0.56 -6.11 -10.30
N LEU A 228 0.76 -5.95 -10.37
CA LEU A 228 1.68 -6.09 -9.25
C LEU A 228 2.44 -4.79 -9.01
N TYR A 229 2.75 -4.52 -7.74
CA TYR A 229 3.54 -3.38 -7.30
C TYR A 229 4.82 -3.85 -6.60
N LEU A 230 5.95 -3.23 -6.93
CA LEU A 230 7.25 -3.62 -6.41
C LEU A 230 8.05 -2.43 -5.91
N GLY A 231 8.39 -2.44 -4.63
CA GLY A 231 9.30 -1.47 -4.01
C GLY A 231 10.72 -2.00 -3.97
N THR A 232 11.66 -1.24 -4.54
CA THR A 232 13.10 -1.56 -4.56
C THR A 232 13.91 -0.47 -3.87
N GLU A 233 15.23 -0.66 -3.78
CA GLU A 233 16.16 0.33 -3.24
C GLU A 233 16.22 1.66 -4.02
N PHE A 234 15.98 1.62 -5.33
CA PHE A 234 16.23 2.79 -6.21
C PHE A 234 15.02 3.27 -7.01
N ALA A 235 13.93 2.51 -6.99
CA ALA A 235 12.71 2.83 -7.70
C ALA A 235 11.50 2.04 -7.20
N PHE A 236 10.33 2.53 -7.59
CA PHE A 236 9.08 1.79 -7.51
C PHE A 236 8.69 1.34 -8.92
N TYR A 237 8.21 0.10 -9.04
CA TYR A 237 7.79 -0.50 -10.30
C TYR A 237 6.36 -1.00 -10.22
N ALA A 238 5.69 -1.03 -11.36
CA ALA A 238 4.43 -1.74 -11.55
C ALA A 238 4.55 -2.72 -12.72
N SER A 239 3.82 -3.82 -12.66
CA SER A 239 3.68 -4.78 -13.75
C SER A 239 2.20 -4.95 -14.06
N LEU A 240 1.84 -4.97 -15.34
CA LEU A 240 0.47 -5.20 -15.82
C LEU A 240 0.25 -6.65 -16.28
N ASP A 241 1.29 -7.48 -16.24
CA ASP A 241 1.36 -8.82 -16.81
C ASP A 241 1.86 -9.88 -15.81
N GLU A 242 1.61 -9.62 -14.53
CA GLU A 242 1.92 -10.50 -13.39
C GLU A 242 3.43 -10.76 -13.20
N GLY A 243 4.24 -9.72 -13.43
CA GLY A 243 5.68 -9.72 -13.19
C GLY A 243 6.51 -10.30 -14.34
N LYS A 244 5.92 -10.51 -15.52
CA LYS A 244 6.69 -10.87 -16.72
C LYS A 244 7.53 -9.67 -17.19
N SER A 245 6.95 -8.47 -17.11
CA SER A 245 7.63 -7.20 -17.34
C SER A 245 7.23 -6.14 -16.30
N TRP A 246 8.20 -5.30 -15.97
CA TRP A 246 8.13 -4.24 -14.97
C TRP A 246 8.40 -2.90 -15.63
N GLN A 247 7.57 -1.92 -15.28
CA GLN A 247 7.69 -0.53 -15.70
C GLN A 247 7.98 0.33 -14.48
N ARG A 248 8.93 1.26 -14.61
CA ARG A 248 9.18 2.24 -13.53
C ARG A 248 7.92 3.07 -13.36
N PHE A 249 7.40 3.11 -12.15
CA PHE A 249 6.11 3.71 -11.85
C PHE A 249 6.26 5.23 -11.69
N MET A 250 5.56 5.98 -12.54
CA MET A 250 5.50 7.44 -12.57
C MET A 250 6.86 8.15 -12.73
N THR A 251 6.86 9.30 -13.40
CA THR A 251 8.10 10.03 -13.71
C THR A 251 8.55 10.98 -12.59
N ASN A 252 7.69 11.28 -11.63
CA ASN A 252 7.95 12.24 -10.54
C ASN A 252 8.33 11.61 -9.20
N LEU A 253 8.41 10.28 -9.10
CA LEU A 253 8.85 9.61 -7.88
C LEU A 253 10.37 9.74 -7.69
N PRO A 254 10.85 10.00 -6.45
CA PRO A 254 12.27 10.13 -6.17
C PRO A 254 13.01 8.80 -6.33
N GLY A 255 14.29 8.86 -6.69
CA GLY A 255 15.21 7.72 -6.59
C GLY A 255 15.56 7.46 -5.13
N THR A 256 14.72 6.70 -4.43
CA THR A 256 14.90 6.28 -3.03
C THR A 256 14.38 4.87 -2.85
N ARG A 257 14.59 4.33 -1.65
CA ARG A 257 14.05 3.06 -1.19
C ARG A 257 12.54 3.16 -0.93
N PHE A 258 11.79 2.18 -1.43
CA PHE A 258 10.35 2.03 -1.17
C PHE A 258 10.12 0.83 -0.26
N ASP A 259 9.60 1.06 0.94
CA ASP A 259 9.53 0.05 2.01
C ASP A 259 8.25 -0.79 2.01
N ASP A 260 7.12 -0.18 1.68
CA ASP A 260 5.82 -0.84 1.59
C ASP A 260 4.88 -0.10 0.65
N VAL A 261 3.82 -0.80 0.22
CA VAL A 261 2.73 -0.27 -0.59
C VAL A 261 1.40 -0.86 -0.11
N LEU A 262 0.36 -0.05 -0.15
CA LEU A 262 -1.02 -0.44 0.17
C LEU A 262 -1.96 0.15 -0.88
N VAL A 263 -2.81 -0.70 -1.47
CA VAL A 263 -4.03 -0.22 -2.13
C VAL A 263 -5.11 -0.11 -1.06
N HIS A 264 -5.53 1.11 -0.74
CA HIS A 264 -6.49 1.32 0.34
C HIS A 264 -7.84 0.69 -0.03
N PRO A 265 -8.39 -0.25 0.75
CA PRO A 265 -9.55 -1.04 0.32
C PRO A 265 -10.83 -0.22 0.11
N ARG A 266 -11.01 0.84 0.92
CA ARG A 266 -12.15 1.77 0.82
C ARG A 266 -12.00 2.74 -0.35
N ASP A 267 -10.96 3.58 -0.31
CA ASP A 267 -10.79 4.67 -1.28
C ASP A 267 -10.20 4.22 -2.63
N ASN A 268 -9.56 3.06 -2.69
CA ASN A 268 -8.82 2.58 -3.88
C ASN A 268 -7.65 3.50 -4.27
N ASP A 269 -7.03 4.16 -3.28
CA ASP A 269 -5.83 4.96 -3.48
C ASP A 269 -4.58 4.09 -3.26
N LEU A 270 -3.51 4.35 -4.03
CA LEU A 270 -2.24 3.66 -3.88
C LEU A 270 -1.32 4.47 -2.95
N VAL A 271 -1.03 3.92 -1.79
CA VAL A 271 -0.21 4.55 -0.74
C VAL A 271 1.17 3.92 -0.72
N LEU A 272 2.21 4.73 -0.91
CA LEU A 272 3.61 4.31 -0.96
C LEU A 272 4.36 4.85 0.25
N SER A 273 5.14 4.01 0.92
CA SER A 273 6.09 4.44 1.93
C SER A 273 7.50 4.51 1.37
N THR A 274 8.21 5.60 1.65
CA THR A 274 9.56 5.84 1.16
C THR A 274 10.55 6.06 2.29
N HIS A 275 11.79 5.67 2.07
CA HIS A 275 12.87 6.01 2.97
C HIS A 275 13.25 7.49 2.81
N GLY A 276 13.01 8.27 3.87
CA GLY A 276 13.43 9.67 3.96
C GLY A 276 12.65 10.67 3.09
N ARG A 277 11.57 10.27 2.39
CA ARG A 277 10.76 11.16 1.52
C ARG A 277 9.25 11.10 1.79
N SER A 278 8.87 10.75 3.03
CA SER A 278 7.47 10.70 3.50
C SER A 278 6.61 9.65 2.79
N ILE A 279 5.29 9.79 2.91
CA ILE A 279 4.27 8.97 2.27
C ILE A 279 3.83 9.65 0.97
N TRP A 280 3.71 8.88 -0.10
CA TRP A 280 3.17 9.33 -1.39
C TRP A 280 1.84 8.64 -1.64
N ILE A 281 0.84 9.38 -2.11
CA ILE A 281 -0.49 8.85 -2.39
C ILE A 281 -0.80 9.16 -3.85
N LEU A 282 -1.06 8.12 -4.64
CA LEU A 282 -1.77 8.27 -5.91
C LEU A 282 -3.25 8.10 -5.61
N ASP A 283 -3.96 9.22 -5.62
CA ASP A 283 -5.42 9.22 -5.51
C ASP A 283 -5.99 8.40 -6.66
N ASP A 284 -6.87 7.45 -6.38
CA ASP A 284 -7.58 6.62 -7.37
C ASP A 284 -6.67 5.81 -8.32
N VAL A 285 -6.37 4.56 -7.98
CA VAL A 285 -5.57 3.64 -8.83
C VAL A 285 -6.39 2.95 -9.93
N THR A 286 -7.69 3.24 -10.01
CA THR A 286 -8.67 2.63 -10.92
C THR A 286 -8.24 2.60 -12.40
N PRO A 287 -7.65 3.67 -12.99
CA PRO A 287 -7.16 3.60 -14.37
C PRO A 287 -6.10 2.53 -14.60
N LEU A 288 -5.23 2.29 -13.62
CA LEU A 288 -4.18 1.28 -13.71
C LEU A 288 -4.76 -0.14 -13.59
N GLN A 289 -5.76 -0.33 -12.73
CA GLN A 289 -6.48 -1.59 -12.57
C GLN A 289 -7.25 -2.00 -13.83
N GLN A 290 -7.78 -1.02 -14.55
CA GLN A 290 -8.48 -1.23 -15.83
C GLN A 290 -7.52 -1.43 -17.00
N LEU A 291 -6.24 -1.06 -16.88
CA LEU A 291 -5.32 -1.06 -18.01
C LEU A 291 -4.95 -2.48 -18.43
N THR A 292 -5.30 -2.85 -19.67
CA THR A 292 -4.97 -4.15 -20.26
C THR A 292 -4.20 -4.00 -21.57
N ALA A 293 -3.66 -5.10 -22.09
CA ALA A 293 -2.98 -5.11 -23.39
C ALA A 293 -3.92 -4.67 -24.54
N GLU A 294 -5.21 -5.02 -24.46
CA GLU A 294 -6.22 -4.61 -25.42
C GLU A 294 -6.48 -3.10 -25.39
N ILE A 295 -6.44 -2.48 -24.20
CA ILE A 295 -6.57 -1.03 -24.05
C ILE A 295 -5.32 -0.32 -24.55
N LEU A 296 -4.13 -0.82 -24.23
CA LEU A 296 -2.87 -0.27 -24.73
C LEU A 296 -2.75 -0.35 -26.26
N ALA A 297 -3.47 -1.26 -26.91
CA ALA A 297 -3.53 -1.37 -28.36
C ALA A 297 -4.43 -0.31 -29.03
N GLN A 298 -5.43 0.23 -28.31
CA GLN A 298 -6.39 1.24 -28.80
C GLN A 298 -5.72 2.61 -28.95
N ASP A 299 -6.20 3.43 -29.89
CA ASP A 299 -5.67 4.79 -30.09
C ASP A 299 -5.92 5.70 -28.88
N ALA A 300 -7.10 5.57 -28.26
CA ALA A 300 -7.48 6.26 -27.04
C ALA A 300 -8.48 5.42 -26.23
N HIS A 301 -8.53 5.63 -24.91
CA HIS A 301 -9.48 4.97 -24.02
C HIS A 301 -9.88 5.87 -22.85
N LEU A 302 -11.17 6.00 -22.58
CA LEU A 302 -11.69 6.65 -21.37
C LEU A 302 -11.97 5.58 -20.31
N PHE A 303 -11.31 5.67 -19.15
CA PHE A 303 -11.51 4.74 -18.04
C PHE A 303 -12.80 5.06 -17.29
N GLU A 304 -13.38 4.06 -16.63
CA GLU A 304 -14.48 4.28 -15.69
C GLU A 304 -13.99 5.19 -14.56
N PRO A 305 -14.59 6.38 -14.35
CA PRO A 305 -14.21 7.26 -13.25
C PRO A 305 -14.75 6.72 -11.92
N ARG A 306 -13.97 6.86 -10.84
CA ARG A 306 -14.46 6.62 -9.48
C ARG A 306 -15.59 7.59 -9.13
N SER A 307 -16.58 7.13 -8.37
CA SER A 307 -17.60 8.01 -7.79
C SER A 307 -16.97 9.17 -7.02
N ALA A 308 -17.53 10.36 -7.18
CA ALA A 308 -17.04 11.57 -6.53
C ALA A 308 -18.00 12.00 -5.43
N VAL A 309 -17.47 12.16 -4.22
CA VAL A 309 -18.24 12.65 -3.08
C VAL A 309 -18.24 14.17 -3.09
N LEU A 310 -19.43 14.78 -2.97
CA LEU A 310 -19.58 16.22 -2.76
C LEU A 310 -19.33 16.54 -1.27
N TRP A 311 -18.05 16.51 -0.88
CA TRP A 311 -17.59 16.77 0.48
C TRP A 311 -18.11 18.11 1.00
N LYS A 312 -18.80 18.09 2.13
CA LYS A 312 -19.32 19.30 2.77
C LYS A 312 -18.34 19.75 3.85
N ASN A 313 -17.94 21.02 3.79
CA ASN A 313 -17.16 21.62 4.86
C ASN A 313 -18.07 21.97 6.04
N ASP A 314 -17.72 21.48 7.23
CA ASP A 314 -18.35 21.89 8.49
C ASP A 314 -17.61 23.09 9.09
N PRO A 315 -18.12 24.32 8.94
CA PRO A 315 -17.45 25.51 9.46
C PRO A 315 -17.35 25.50 10.98
N THR A 316 -18.23 24.79 11.71
CA THR A 316 -18.21 24.73 13.18
C THR A 316 -17.00 23.97 13.72
N ARG A 317 -16.42 23.09 12.90
CA ARG A 317 -15.21 22.32 13.22
C ARG A 317 -13.95 22.92 12.65
N SER A 318 -14.07 24.05 11.97
CA SER A 318 -12.91 24.79 11.49
C SER A 318 -12.11 25.28 12.69
N ARG A 319 -10.98 24.60 12.96
CA ARG A 319 -10.01 25.05 13.95
C ARG A 319 -9.26 26.24 13.37
N SER A 320 -9.69 27.45 13.71
CA SER A 320 -8.88 28.65 13.51
C SER A 320 -7.77 28.67 14.56
N VAL A 321 -6.56 28.37 14.12
CA VAL A 321 -5.35 28.55 14.94
C VAL A 321 -4.51 29.57 14.21
N ALA A 322 -4.29 30.73 14.83
CA ALA A 322 -3.46 31.77 14.24
C ALA A 322 -1.98 31.34 14.20
N GLY A 323 -1.33 31.52 13.06
CA GLY A 323 0.10 31.30 12.86
C GLY A 323 0.51 29.90 12.36
N SER A 324 1.81 29.68 12.19
CA SER A 324 2.41 28.49 11.58
C SER A 324 2.42 27.22 12.45
N LYS A 325 1.49 27.10 13.40
CA LYS A 325 1.41 25.94 14.33
C LYS A 325 0.68 24.73 13.76
N ASN A 326 0.01 24.87 12.62
CA ASN A 326 -0.66 23.76 11.94
C ASN A 326 0.18 23.31 10.75
N PHE A 327 0.86 22.18 10.87
CA PHE A 327 1.35 21.47 9.70
C PHE A 327 0.16 20.71 9.09
N ARG A 328 -0.24 21.07 7.87
CA ARG A 328 -1.26 20.36 7.10
C ARG A 328 -0.65 19.93 5.78
N GLY A 329 -0.79 18.65 5.45
CA GLY A 329 -0.51 18.17 4.10
C GLY A 329 -1.55 18.70 3.11
N GLU A 330 -1.21 18.63 1.83
CA GLU A 330 -2.16 18.84 0.75
C GLU A 330 -3.18 17.69 0.76
N ASN A 331 -4.48 18.01 0.70
CA ASN A 331 -5.53 17.02 0.52
C ASN A 331 -5.66 16.68 -0.96
N ALA A 332 -6.22 15.50 -1.26
CA ALA A 332 -6.63 15.16 -2.62
C ALA A 332 -7.51 16.27 -3.23
N PRO A 333 -7.37 16.58 -4.53
CA PRO A 333 -8.22 17.56 -5.20
C PRO A 333 -9.71 17.20 -5.10
N ASP A 334 -10.56 18.22 -4.92
CA ASP A 334 -12.01 18.02 -4.86
C ASP A 334 -12.55 17.44 -6.17
N GLY A 335 -13.54 16.56 -6.06
CA GLY A 335 -14.35 16.07 -7.17
C GLY A 335 -13.87 14.76 -7.81
N ALA A 336 -14.04 14.65 -9.13
CA ALA A 336 -13.81 13.43 -9.90
C ALA A 336 -12.51 13.52 -10.72
N ALA A 337 -11.62 12.53 -10.54
CA ALA A 337 -10.48 12.34 -11.40
C ALA A 337 -10.91 11.61 -12.68
N ILE A 338 -10.78 12.26 -13.83
CA ILE A 338 -11.11 11.69 -15.14
C ILE A 338 -9.82 11.19 -15.77
N GLY A 339 -9.65 9.87 -15.78
CA GLY A 339 -8.50 9.20 -16.38
C GLY A 339 -8.76 8.77 -17.82
N TYR A 340 -7.78 8.93 -18.70
CA TYR A 340 -7.83 8.38 -20.06
C TYR A 340 -6.43 8.03 -20.56
N TYR A 341 -6.36 7.14 -21.55
CA TYR A 341 -5.13 6.71 -22.20
C TYR A 341 -5.09 7.24 -23.63
N LEU A 342 -3.91 7.68 -24.07
CA LEU A 342 -3.60 8.03 -25.46
C LEU A 342 -2.38 7.22 -25.92
N LYS A 343 -2.51 6.45 -26.99
CA LYS A 343 -1.40 5.62 -27.52
C LYS A 343 -0.25 6.43 -28.06
N ALA A 344 -0.55 7.61 -28.61
CA ALA A 344 0.41 8.60 -29.09
C ALA A 344 -0.07 9.99 -28.65
N ALA A 345 0.84 10.96 -28.62
CA ALA A 345 0.48 12.34 -28.33
C ALA A 345 -0.56 12.85 -29.34
N ALA A 346 -1.60 13.53 -28.86
CA ALA A 346 -2.68 14.00 -29.71
C ALA A 346 -2.25 15.22 -30.53
N SER A 347 -2.40 15.14 -31.86
CA SER A 347 -2.15 16.25 -32.77
C SER A 347 -3.31 17.26 -32.81
N GLY A 348 -4.53 16.80 -32.53
CA GLY A 348 -5.75 17.61 -32.48
C GLY A 348 -6.15 18.01 -31.06
N ASP A 349 -7.38 18.49 -30.91
CA ASP A 349 -7.94 18.79 -29.60
C ASP A 349 -8.39 17.52 -28.87
N VAL A 350 -8.15 17.51 -27.56
CA VAL A 350 -8.68 16.54 -26.61
C VAL A 350 -9.67 17.31 -25.75
N LYS A 351 -10.95 16.97 -25.86
CA LYS A 351 -12.02 17.64 -25.10
C LYS A 351 -12.70 16.63 -24.19
N ILE A 352 -13.05 17.06 -23.00
CA ILE A 352 -13.88 16.28 -22.08
C ILE A 352 -15.15 17.08 -21.82
N THR A 353 -16.29 16.50 -22.17
CA THR A 353 -17.61 17.08 -21.94
C THR A 353 -18.33 16.28 -20.88
N ILE A 354 -18.88 16.99 -19.90
CA ILE A 354 -19.66 16.41 -18.81
C ILE A 354 -21.10 16.88 -18.98
N ALA A 355 -22.02 15.94 -19.12
CA ALA A 355 -23.44 16.23 -19.26
C ALA A 355 -24.25 15.54 -18.16
N ASN A 356 -25.33 16.14 -17.71
CA ASN A 356 -26.26 15.47 -16.81
C ASN A 356 -26.91 14.29 -17.55
N ALA A 357 -26.84 13.08 -16.99
CA ALA A 357 -27.31 11.88 -17.69
C ALA A 357 -28.84 11.84 -17.87
N ALA A 358 -29.60 12.51 -16.99
CA ALA A 358 -31.06 12.56 -17.05
C ALA A 358 -31.59 13.63 -18.01
N THR A 359 -30.98 14.82 -18.03
CA THR A 359 -31.45 15.94 -18.86
C THR A 359 -30.73 16.03 -20.22
N GLY A 360 -29.54 15.44 -20.34
CA GLY A 360 -28.66 15.60 -21.50
C GLY A 360 -27.98 16.97 -21.57
N GLU A 361 -28.23 17.87 -20.61
CA GLU A 361 -27.64 19.20 -20.57
C GLU A 361 -26.14 19.13 -20.31
N VAL A 362 -25.35 19.82 -21.14
CA VAL A 362 -23.91 19.96 -20.93
C VAL A 362 -23.66 20.81 -19.69
N PHE A 363 -23.07 20.19 -18.69
CA PHE A 363 -22.77 20.80 -17.40
C PHE A 363 -21.41 21.51 -17.42
N TRP A 364 -20.38 20.88 -17.99
CA TRP A 364 -19.01 21.41 -17.98
C TRP A 364 -18.21 20.91 -19.19
N ASN A 365 -17.30 21.74 -19.69
CA ASN A 365 -16.33 21.36 -20.71
C ASN A 365 -14.91 21.61 -20.19
N LEU A 366 -14.02 20.65 -20.43
CA LEU A 366 -12.61 20.69 -20.06
C LEU A 366 -11.75 20.45 -21.29
N ASP A 367 -10.58 21.09 -21.30
CA ASP A 367 -9.48 20.67 -22.15
C ASP A 367 -8.74 19.50 -21.51
N GLY A 368 -8.51 18.45 -22.29
CA GLY A 368 -7.62 17.36 -21.93
C GLY A 368 -6.17 17.67 -22.27
N THR A 369 -5.26 17.04 -21.54
CA THR A 369 -3.85 16.93 -21.90
C THR A 369 -3.69 16.09 -23.17
N LYS A 370 -2.64 16.40 -23.94
CA LYS A 370 -2.37 15.79 -25.26
C LYS A 370 -1.19 14.81 -25.22
N GLU A 371 -0.71 14.47 -24.03
CA GLU A 371 0.50 13.67 -23.82
C GLU A 371 0.25 12.19 -24.13
N GLN A 372 1.28 11.51 -24.61
CA GLN A 372 1.24 10.05 -24.77
C GLN A 372 1.17 9.36 -23.40
N GLY A 373 0.34 8.31 -23.29
CA GLY A 373 0.23 7.48 -22.11
C GLY A 373 -1.03 7.76 -21.28
N LEU A 374 -0.93 7.50 -19.97
CA LEU A 374 -2.00 7.78 -19.02
C LEU A 374 -2.07 9.27 -18.72
N ASN A 375 -3.26 9.83 -18.89
CA ASN A 375 -3.58 11.22 -18.66
C ASN A 375 -4.68 11.31 -17.60
N ARG A 376 -4.67 12.39 -16.80
CA ARG A 376 -5.67 12.66 -15.78
C ARG A 376 -6.05 14.13 -15.77
N VAL A 377 -7.34 14.41 -15.72
CA VAL A 377 -7.91 15.75 -15.56
C VAL A 377 -8.88 15.74 -14.39
N GLN A 378 -8.81 16.75 -13.53
CA GLN A 378 -9.70 16.86 -12.37
C GLN A 378 -10.95 17.68 -12.72
N TRP A 379 -12.13 17.10 -12.49
CA TRP A 379 -13.39 17.83 -12.47
C TRP A 379 -13.78 18.13 -11.02
N ASN A 380 -13.72 19.40 -10.64
CA ASN A 380 -14.07 19.89 -9.29
C ASN A 380 -15.59 19.91 -8.99
N LEU A 381 -16.38 19.14 -9.74
CA LEU A 381 -17.84 19.08 -9.65
C LEU A 381 -18.56 20.40 -9.94
N ARG A 382 -17.91 21.37 -10.59
CA ARG A 382 -18.56 22.63 -10.99
C ARG A 382 -18.95 22.62 -12.47
N GLY A 383 -20.05 23.29 -12.75
CA GLY A 383 -20.56 23.54 -14.08
C GLY A 383 -20.02 24.85 -14.66
N ASN A 384 -20.38 25.16 -15.91
CA ASN A 384 -19.79 26.29 -16.65
C ASN A 384 -20.02 27.59 -15.87
N PRO A 385 -19.03 28.51 -15.79
CA PRO A 385 -19.29 29.78 -15.14
C PRO A 385 -20.45 30.46 -15.87
N PRO A 386 -21.37 31.10 -15.14
CA PRO A 386 -22.45 31.83 -15.79
C PRO A 386 -21.86 32.86 -16.76
N PRO A 387 -22.51 33.12 -17.91
CA PRO A 387 -22.06 34.14 -18.84
C PRO A 387 -21.87 35.47 -18.12
N ARG A 388 -20.72 36.12 -18.30
CA ARG A 388 -20.50 37.46 -17.74
C ARG A 388 -21.56 38.39 -18.33
N GLN A 389 -22.41 38.96 -17.48
CA GLN A 389 -23.34 39.99 -17.92
C GLN A 389 -22.55 41.20 -18.42
N ALA A 390 -22.82 41.60 -19.67
CA ALA A 390 -22.27 42.82 -20.24
C ALA A 390 -22.74 44.02 -19.38
N GLY A 391 -21.81 44.67 -18.68
CA GLY A 391 -22.10 45.80 -17.80
C GLY A 391 -21.50 45.71 -16.39
N GLN A 392 -20.97 44.55 -15.97
CA GLN A 392 -20.08 44.46 -14.80
C GLN A 392 -18.69 44.99 -15.18
N ALA A 393 -18.59 46.31 -15.34
CA ALA A 393 -17.33 47.02 -15.36
C ALA A 393 -16.55 46.67 -14.08
N GLY A 394 -15.29 46.30 -14.23
CA GLY A 394 -14.35 46.22 -13.12
C GLY A 394 -14.26 47.59 -12.45
N GLY A 395 -14.99 47.75 -11.35
CA GLY A 395 -14.84 48.88 -10.45
C GLY A 395 -13.50 48.75 -9.73
N GLY A 396 -12.53 49.56 -10.13
CA GLY A 396 -11.26 49.69 -9.45
C GLY A 396 -11.41 50.24 -8.02
N ALA A 397 -10.34 50.03 -7.25
CA ALA A 397 -10.04 50.63 -5.95
C ALA A 397 -10.89 50.14 -4.75
N GLY A 398 -10.64 48.89 -4.34
CA GLY A 398 -10.93 48.39 -3.00
C GLY A 398 -10.46 46.95 -2.89
N GLY A 399 -9.58 46.64 -1.93
CA GLY A 399 -8.98 45.32 -1.72
C GLY A 399 -9.97 44.24 -1.26
N GLY A 400 -11.01 43.99 -2.06
CA GLY A 400 -12.00 42.94 -1.88
C GLY A 400 -11.66 41.73 -2.73
N PHE A 401 -11.69 40.56 -2.11
CA PHE A 401 -11.50 39.24 -2.71
C PHE A 401 -12.33 39.05 -3.99
N GLY A 402 -11.72 39.33 -5.13
CA GLY A 402 -12.28 39.04 -6.46
C GLY A 402 -12.27 37.53 -6.71
N GLY A 403 -13.20 36.81 -6.11
CA GLY A 403 -13.41 35.41 -6.41
C GLY A 403 -13.77 35.24 -7.88
N GLN A 404 -13.03 34.39 -8.60
CA GLN A 404 -13.45 33.94 -9.93
C GLN A 404 -14.91 33.50 -9.85
N GLN A 405 -15.77 33.95 -10.78
CA GLN A 405 -17.15 33.46 -10.88
C GLN A 405 -17.11 31.95 -11.11
N GLN A 406 -17.29 31.18 -10.04
CA GLN A 406 -17.36 29.73 -10.08
C GLN A 406 -18.77 29.33 -10.55
N GLY A 407 -18.86 28.39 -11.48
CA GLY A 407 -20.16 27.85 -11.88
C GLY A 407 -20.80 27.00 -10.78
N PRO A 408 -22.08 26.61 -10.99
CA PRO A 408 -22.87 25.88 -9.99
C PRO A 408 -22.23 24.53 -9.65
N LEU A 409 -22.39 24.07 -8.41
CA LEU A 409 -21.99 22.71 -8.04
C LEU A 409 -22.96 21.69 -8.66
N ALA A 410 -22.41 20.54 -9.04
CA ALA A 410 -23.16 19.37 -9.47
C ALA A 410 -24.12 18.96 -8.36
N ARG A 411 -25.30 18.48 -8.74
CA ARG A 411 -26.22 17.84 -7.80
C ARG A 411 -25.85 16.35 -7.72
N PRO A 412 -26.10 15.67 -6.60
CA PRO A 412 -25.95 14.23 -6.54
C PRO A 412 -26.74 13.53 -7.66
N GLY A 413 -26.11 12.56 -8.33
CA GLY A 413 -26.69 11.86 -9.48
C GLY A 413 -25.65 11.43 -10.51
N LEU A 414 -26.13 10.92 -11.64
CA LEU A 414 -25.31 10.41 -12.73
C LEU A 414 -24.98 11.49 -13.77
N TYR A 415 -23.71 11.54 -14.16
CA TYR A 415 -23.18 12.41 -15.19
C TYR A 415 -22.51 11.59 -16.27
N LYS A 416 -22.79 11.93 -17.53
CA LYS A 416 -22.17 11.35 -18.71
C LYS A 416 -20.87 12.10 -18.99
N VAL A 417 -19.75 11.41 -18.91
CA VAL A 417 -18.42 11.93 -19.25
C VAL A 417 -18.07 11.45 -20.66
N THR A 418 -17.85 12.39 -21.58
CA THR A 418 -17.45 12.10 -22.96
C THR A 418 -16.08 12.68 -23.22
N LEU A 419 -15.13 11.83 -23.57
CA LEU A 419 -13.82 12.19 -24.10
C LEU A 419 -13.91 12.20 -25.64
N THR A 420 -13.61 13.34 -26.25
CA THR A 420 -13.52 13.50 -27.71
C THR A 420 -12.06 13.66 -28.12
N VAL A 421 -11.56 12.72 -28.91
CA VAL A 421 -10.18 12.72 -29.44
C VAL A 421 -10.21 12.37 -30.92
N GLY A 422 -9.64 13.23 -31.77
CA GLY A 422 -9.59 12.99 -33.22
C GLY A 422 -10.96 12.80 -33.87
N GLY A 423 -11.99 13.45 -33.33
CA GLY A 423 -13.38 13.34 -33.79
C GLY A 423 -14.11 12.05 -33.37
N ARG A 424 -13.51 11.22 -32.52
CA ARG A 424 -14.16 10.04 -31.91
C ARG A 424 -14.52 10.32 -30.46
N ASP A 425 -15.71 9.88 -30.08
CA ASP A 425 -16.23 10.02 -28.72
C ASP A 425 -16.12 8.71 -27.94
N TYR A 426 -15.61 8.81 -26.72
CA TYR A 426 -15.56 7.73 -25.73
C TYR A 426 -16.35 8.19 -24.52
N THR A 427 -17.37 7.42 -24.13
CA THR A 427 -18.28 7.82 -23.06
C THR A 427 -18.21 6.86 -21.90
N ARG A 428 -18.26 7.40 -20.67
CA ARG A 428 -18.47 6.70 -19.39
C ARG A 428 -19.44 7.44 -18.48
N MET A 429 -19.93 6.77 -17.45
CA MET A 429 -20.77 7.40 -16.43
C MET A 429 -19.91 7.71 -15.20
N ALA A 430 -20.15 8.87 -14.59
CA ALA A 430 -19.61 9.27 -13.30
C ALA A 430 -20.76 9.50 -12.33
N GLU A 431 -20.66 8.95 -11.13
CA GLU A 431 -21.61 9.18 -10.05
C GLU A 431 -21.12 10.29 -9.13
N VAL A 432 -21.99 11.24 -8.83
CA VAL A 432 -21.79 12.26 -7.79
C VAL A 432 -22.61 11.87 -6.58
N GLU A 433 -21.94 11.60 -5.48
CA GLU A 433 -22.54 11.18 -4.22
C GLU A 433 -22.69 12.36 -3.25
N GLU A 434 -23.73 12.33 -2.43
CA GLU A 434 -23.84 13.25 -1.30
C GLU A 434 -22.90 12.83 -0.16
N ASP A 435 -22.28 13.80 0.51
CA ASP A 435 -21.52 13.55 1.75
C ASP A 435 -22.46 13.11 2.89
N ARG A 436 -22.57 11.79 3.04
CA ARG A 436 -23.34 11.13 4.11
C ARG A 436 -22.64 11.20 5.48
N TRP A 437 -21.32 11.36 5.51
CA TRP A 437 -20.55 11.35 6.76
C TRP A 437 -20.72 12.61 7.61
N LEU A 438 -21.19 13.70 6.98
CA LEU A 438 -21.62 14.88 7.70
C LEU A 438 -23.09 14.81 8.13
N THR A 439 -23.96 14.16 7.37
CA THR A 439 -25.41 14.15 7.59
C THR A 439 -25.92 13.03 8.50
N GLU A 440 -25.25 11.86 8.54
CA GLU A 440 -25.68 10.67 9.29
C GLU A 440 -25.02 10.54 10.68
N ARG A 441 -24.62 11.65 11.31
CA ARG A 441 -23.96 11.63 12.62
C ARG A 441 -24.90 11.56 13.81
#